data_AF-L0K4U1-F1
#
_entry.id   AF-L0K4U1-F1
#
_cell.length_a   1.000
_cell.length_b   1.000
_cell.length_c   1.000
_cell.angle_alpha   90.00
_cell.angle_beta   90.00
_cell.angle_gamma   90.00
#
_symmetry.space_group_name_H-M   'P 1'
#
loop_
_entity.id
_entity.type
_entity.pdbx_description
1 polymer ?
#
loop_
_entity_poly.entity_id
_entity_poly.type
_entity_poly.pdbx_seq_one_letter_code
_entity_poly.pdbx_strand_id
1 'polypeptide(L)'
;MTVFGPVRSPVTDVSDDRSDGSFEERLEALRDHLEATAELPIDPRTNRWLGEAEAVARDATADDIDPETARKRVRQVQRLLSEADDPDHEDAVAHLEAARELCADVLSS
;
A
#
# COMPACT_ATOMS: atom_id res chain seq x y z
N MET A 1 7.42 48.76 -20.76
CA MET A 1 7.71 48.16 -19.45
C MET A 1 6.78 46.96 -19.30
N THR A 2 7.35 45.77 -19.45
CA THR A 2 6.83 44.42 -19.15
C THR A 2 5.58 43.88 -19.88
N VAL A 3 5.83 42.84 -20.68
CA VAL A 3 4.92 41.78 -21.15
C VAL A 3 4.94 40.62 -20.14
N PHE A 4 3.86 39.82 -20.04
CA PHE A 4 3.70 38.42 -19.54
C PHE A 4 2.45 38.33 -18.64
N GLY A 5 1.43 37.51 -18.85
CA GLY A 5 1.07 36.48 -19.83
C GLY A 5 -0.28 35.88 -19.37
N PRO A 6 -1.15 35.36 -20.25
CA PRO A 6 -2.39 34.73 -19.82
C PRO A 6 -2.15 33.30 -19.30
N VAL A 7 -2.82 33.00 -18.18
CA VAL A 7 -3.30 31.70 -17.69
C VAL A 7 -2.36 30.51 -17.90
N ARG A 8 -1.80 30.04 -16.79
CA ARG A 8 -1.26 28.68 -16.66
C ARG A 8 -2.43 27.72 -16.93
N SER A 9 -2.40 27.07 -18.08
CA SER A 9 -3.29 25.95 -18.41
C SER A 9 -3.29 24.93 -17.27
N PRO A 10 -4.44 24.35 -16.90
CA PRO A 10 -4.42 23.01 -16.34
C PRO A 10 -4.06 22.08 -17.51
N VAL A 11 -2.77 21.78 -17.64
CA VAL A 11 -2.36 20.57 -18.35
C VAL A 11 -2.64 19.45 -17.36
N THR A 12 -3.87 18.93 -17.38
CA THR A 12 -4.07 17.57 -16.90
C THR A 12 -3.55 16.69 -18.02
N ASP A 13 -2.30 16.27 -17.86
CA ASP A 13 -1.70 15.20 -18.63
C ASP A 13 -2.49 13.93 -18.32
N VAL A 14 -3.53 13.65 -19.12
CA VAL A 14 -4.21 12.36 -19.13
C VAL A 14 -3.35 11.44 -19.99
N SER A 15 -2.23 10.99 -19.41
CA SER A 15 -1.26 10.14 -20.10
C SER A 15 -0.59 9.10 -19.19
N ASP A 16 -1.33 8.39 -18.31
CA ASP A 16 -1.10 6.96 -17.96
C ASP A 16 -2.18 6.36 -17.02
N ASP A 17 -3.47 6.53 -17.31
CA ASP A 17 -4.61 6.11 -16.45
C ASP A 17 -4.73 4.59 -16.22
N ARG A 18 -3.98 3.74 -16.94
CA ARG A 18 -4.11 2.27 -16.89
C ARG A 18 -3.09 1.55 -16.01
N SER A 19 -1.95 2.17 -15.70
CA SER A 19 -0.98 1.58 -14.76
C SER A 19 -1.25 2.02 -13.32
N ASP A 20 -1.75 3.25 -13.13
CA ASP A 20 -2.06 3.82 -11.80
C ASP A 20 -3.26 3.12 -11.15
N GLY A 21 -4.33 2.85 -11.91
CA GLY A 21 -5.44 2.03 -11.43
C GLY A 21 -4.98 0.64 -10.97
N SER A 22 -4.00 0.02 -11.65
CA SER A 22 -3.45 -1.25 -11.19
C SER A 22 -2.56 -1.10 -9.95
N PHE A 23 -1.89 0.06 -9.78
CA PHE A 23 -1.03 0.34 -8.64
C PHE A 23 -1.87 0.62 -7.38
N GLU A 24 -2.83 1.54 -7.47
CA GLU A 24 -3.80 1.83 -6.41
C GLU A 24 -4.60 0.58 -6.03
N GLU A 25 -5.12 -0.17 -7.00
CA GLU A 25 -5.91 -1.39 -6.71
C GLU A 25 -5.06 -2.46 -5.98
N ARG A 26 -3.74 -2.53 -6.25
CA ARG A 26 -2.81 -3.37 -5.46
C ARG A 26 -2.57 -2.84 -4.06
N LEU A 27 -2.53 -1.52 -3.87
CA LEU A 27 -2.37 -0.91 -2.55
C LEU A 27 -3.64 -1.09 -1.69
N GLU A 28 -4.81 -0.96 -2.31
CA GLU A 28 -6.10 -1.25 -1.68
C GLU A 28 -6.19 -2.72 -1.29
N ALA A 29 -5.88 -3.64 -2.21
CA ALA A 29 -5.84 -5.08 -1.92
C ALA A 29 -4.84 -5.41 -0.80
N LEU A 30 -3.69 -4.75 -0.76
CA LEU A 30 -2.70 -4.92 0.32
C LEU A 30 -3.30 -4.51 1.66
N ARG A 31 -3.93 -3.33 1.74
CA ARG A 31 -4.61 -2.86 2.95
C ARG A 31 -5.68 -3.85 3.40
N ASP A 32 -6.53 -4.30 2.47
CA ASP A 32 -7.66 -5.16 2.77
C ASP A 32 -7.22 -6.53 3.30
N HIS A 33 -6.15 -7.11 2.76
CA HIS A 33 -5.57 -8.34 3.31
C HIS A 33 -5.01 -8.15 4.74
N LEU A 34 -4.40 -7.01 5.03
CA LEU A 34 -3.88 -6.72 6.37
C LEU A 34 -5.02 -6.53 7.38
N GLU A 35 -6.08 -5.81 7.00
CA GLU A 35 -7.29 -5.64 7.81
C GLU A 35 -7.96 -7.00 8.07
N ALA A 36 -8.19 -7.81 7.03
CA ALA A 36 -8.77 -9.14 7.16
C ALA A 36 -7.92 -10.06 8.07
N THR A 37 -6.59 -9.97 8.01
CA THR A 37 -5.70 -10.72 8.91
C THR A 37 -5.88 -10.29 10.37
N ALA A 38 -6.03 -8.99 10.64
CA ALA A 38 -6.18 -8.44 11.99
C ALA A 38 -7.54 -8.78 12.65
N GLU A 39 -8.56 -9.13 11.85
CA GLU A 39 -9.87 -9.59 12.34
C GLU A 39 -9.88 -11.06 12.77
N LEU A 40 -8.84 -11.83 12.42
CA LEU A 40 -8.73 -13.25 12.75
C LEU A 40 -8.14 -13.48 14.15
N PRO A 41 -8.38 -14.65 14.78
CA PRO A 41 -7.82 -14.96 16.08
C PRO A 41 -6.33 -15.32 15.93
N ILE A 42 -5.49 -14.30 16.03
CA ILE A 42 -4.03 -14.38 15.93
C ILE A 42 -3.35 -13.94 17.24
N ASP A 43 -2.08 -14.30 17.39
CA ASP A 43 -1.31 -13.92 18.57
C ASP A 43 -1.19 -12.40 18.74
N PRO A 44 -1.36 -11.85 19.96
CA PRO A 44 -1.30 -10.41 20.19
C PRO A 44 0.02 -9.74 19.78
N ARG A 45 1.12 -10.51 19.77
CA ARG A 45 2.43 -10.01 19.31
C ARG A 45 2.44 -9.79 17.80
N THR A 46 1.97 -10.79 17.04
CA THR A 46 1.82 -10.70 15.58
C THR A 46 0.83 -9.59 15.22
N ASN A 47 -0.30 -9.52 15.93
CA ASN A 47 -1.33 -8.51 15.70
C ASN A 47 -0.80 -7.06 15.82
N ARG A 48 0.17 -6.82 16.72
CA ARG A 48 0.81 -5.51 16.84
C ARG A 48 1.53 -5.11 15.55
N TRP A 49 2.31 -6.02 14.97
CA TRP A 49 3.03 -5.75 13.73
C TRP A 49 2.07 -5.56 12.55
N LEU A 50 0.98 -6.33 12.51
CA LEU A 50 -0.05 -6.22 11.48
C LEU A 50 -0.80 -4.89 11.57
N GLY A 51 -1.19 -4.44 12.75
CA GLY A 51 -1.84 -3.13 12.91
C GLY A 51 -0.92 -1.96 12.50
N GLU A 52 0.39 -2.05 12.78
CA GLU A 52 1.35 -1.06 12.29
C GLU A 52 1.50 -1.14 10.75
N ALA A 53 1.54 -2.35 10.18
CA ALA A 53 1.63 -2.56 8.74
C ALA A 53 0.38 -2.02 8.01
N GLU A 54 -0.81 -2.30 8.54
CA GLU A 54 -2.09 -1.83 8.03
C GLU A 54 -2.17 -0.31 8.04
N ALA A 55 -1.76 0.35 9.13
CA ALA A 55 -1.71 1.80 9.22
C ALA A 55 -0.79 2.42 8.15
N VAL A 56 0.35 1.78 7.87
CA VAL A 56 1.26 2.22 6.80
C VAL A 56 0.68 1.95 5.41
N ALA A 57 -0.05 0.85 5.21
CA ALA A 57 -0.74 0.57 3.96
C ALA A 57 -1.88 1.57 3.70
N ARG A 58 -2.65 1.95 4.73
CA ARG A 58 -3.66 3.02 4.66
C ARG A 58 -3.03 4.37 4.26
N ASP A 59 -1.84 4.68 4.79
CA ASP A 59 -1.10 5.89 4.39
C ASP A 59 -0.64 5.82 2.93
N ALA A 60 -0.32 4.62 2.43
CA ALA A 60 0.04 4.42 1.03
C ALA A 60 -1.14 4.60 0.05
N THR A 61 -2.38 4.40 0.51
CA THR A 61 -3.62 4.61 -0.27
C THR A 61 -4.22 6.01 -0.10
N ALA A 62 -3.52 6.93 0.58
CA ALA A 62 -4.06 8.27 0.80
C ALA A 62 -4.15 9.07 -0.51
N ASP A 63 -5.24 9.84 -0.67
CA ASP A 63 -5.38 10.76 -1.80
C ASP A 63 -4.17 11.72 -1.88
N ASP A 64 -3.74 12.08 -3.10
CA ASP A 64 -2.60 12.96 -3.39
C ASP A 64 -1.20 12.43 -2.98
N ILE A 65 -1.05 11.15 -2.65
CA ILE A 65 0.28 10.57 -2.42
C ILE A 65 1.01 10.30 -3.75
N ASP A 66 2.26 10.75 -3.84
CA ASP A 66 3.09 10.47 -5.02
C ASP A 66 3.53 8.99 -5.04
N PRO A 67 3.54 8.33 -6.22
CA PRO A 67 3.86 6.90 -6.37
C PRO A 67 5.22 6.47 -5.79
N GLU A 68 6.22 7.36 -5.77
CA GLU A 68 7.50 7.06 -5.11
C GLU A 68 7.35 6.96 -3.58
N THR A 69 6.49 7.78 -3.00
CA THR A 69 6.20 7.79 -1.57
C THR A 69 5.37 6.57 -1.20
N ALA A 70 4.35 6.22 -1.98
CA ALA A 70 3.60 4.98 -1.79
C ALA A 70 4.50 3.74 -1.81
N ARG A 71 5.43 3.63 -2.77
CA ARG A 71 6.44 2.55 -2.79
C ARG A 71 7.33 2.52 -1.55
N LYS A 72 7.70 3.68 -0.99
CA LYS A 72 8.45 3.75 0.28
C LYS A 72 7.62 3.20 1.45
N ARG A 73 6.32 3.50 1.49
CA ARG A 73 5.40 2.94 2.48
C ARG A 73 5.26 1.43 2.32
N VAL A 74 5.09 0.91 1.11
CA VAL A 74 5.04 -0.53 0.87
C VAL A 74 6.33 -1.25 1.29
N ARG A 75 7.50 -0.65 1.07
CA ARG A 75 8.76 -1.20 1.60
C ARG A 75 8.78 -1.26 3.12
N GLN A 76 8.18 -0.29 3.79
CA GLN A 76 8.03 -0.30 5.24
C GLN A 76 7.05 -1.39 5.69
N VAL A 77 5.92 -1.59 4.99
CA VAL A 77 4.99 -2.71 5.21
C VAL A 77 5.72 -4.04 5.11
N GLN A 78 6.43 -4.29 4.00
CA GLN A 78 7.21 -5.52 3.81
C GLN A 78 8.18 -5.80 4.96
N ARG A 79 8.84 -4.75 5.48
CA ARG A 79 9.73 -4.87 6.63
C ARG A 79 8.96 -5.27 7.90
N LEU A 80 7.80 -4.66 8.17
CA LEU A 80 6.96 -4.99 9.32
C LEU A 80 6.46 -6.44 9.24
N LEU A 81 6.05 -6.89 8.05
CA LEU A 81 5.60 -8.26 7.82
C LEU A 81 6.72 -9.30 7.97
N SER A 82 7.99 -8.90 7.87
CA SER A 82 9.15 -9.75 8.13
C SER A 82 9.45 -9.91 9.63
N GLU A 83 8.96 -9.00 10.47
CA GLU A 83 9.12 -9.08 11.93
C GLU A 83 7.93 -9.79 12.60
N ALA A 84 6.83 -9.98 11.86
CA ALA A 84 5.66 -10.71 12.28
C ALA A 84 5.91 -12.23 12.19
N ASP A 85 5.66 -12.94 13.28
CA ASP A 85 5.59 -14.40 13.26
C ASP A 85 4.36 -14.87 12.47
N ASP A 86 4.48 -15.99 11.76
CA ASP A 86 3.34 -16.56 11.05
C ASP A 86 2.26 -17.04 12.04
N PRO A 87 0.99 -16.69 11.82
CA PRO A 87 -0.11 -17.06 12.70
C PRO A 87 -0.46 -18.55 12.57
N ASP A 88 -0.98 -19.16 13.64
CA ASP A 88 -1.47 -20.55 13.63
C ASP A 88 -2.82 -20.74 12.89
N HIS A 89 -3.36 -19.70 12.25
CA HIS A 89 -4.64 -19.72 11.53
C HIS A 89 -4.41 -19.74 10.02
N GLU A 90 -4.97 -20.74 9.32
CA GLU A 90 -4.78 -20.93 7.88
C GLU A 90 -5.18 -19.72 7.03
N ASP A 91 -6.37 -19.14 7.26
CA ASP A 91 -6.79 -17.92 6.54
C ASP A 91 -5.87 -16.71 6.82
N ALA A 92 -5.34 -16.58 8.03
CA ALA A 92 -4.44 -15.49 8.39
C ALA A 92 -3.08 -15.66 7.69
N VAL A 93 -2.60 -16.90 7.57
CA VAL A 93 -1.41 -17.23 6.77
C VAL A 93 -1.65 -16.88 5.30
N ALA A 94 -2.78 -17.29 4.74
CA ALA A 94 -3.11 -17.02 3.33
C ALA A 94 -3.18 -15.51 3.03
N HIS A 95 -3.82 -14.71 3.92
CA HIS A 95 -3.85 -13.26 3.77
C HIS A 95 -2.46 -12.62 3.93
N LEU A 96 -1.62 -13.12 4.84
CA LEU A 96 -0.25 -12.66 4.99
C LEU A 96 0.63 -12.97 3.78
N GLU A 97 0.49 -14.16 3.21
CA GLU A 97 1.19 -14.53 1.97
C GLU A 97 0.76 -13.62 0.82
N ALA A 98 -0.56 -13.43 0.61
CA ALA A 98 -1.07 -12.52 -0.40
C ALA A 98 -0.57 -11.07 -0.21
N ALA A 99 -0.54 -10.57 1.03
CA ALA A 99 0.00 -9.25 1.35
C ALA A 99 1.50 -9.12 1.01
N ARG A 100 2.28 -10.17 1.28
CA ARG A 100 3.72 -10.21 0.94
C ARG A 100 3.94 -10.22 -0.58
N GLU A 101 3.13 -10.97 -1.33
CA GLU A 101 3.16 -11.00 -2.80
C GLU A 101 2.82 -9.63 -3.40
N LEU A 102 1.74 -8.99 -2.95
CA LEU A 102 1.36 -7.64 -3.38
C LEU A 102 2.46 -6.61 -3.11
N CYS A 103 3.14 -6.70 -1.96
CA CYS A 103 4.29 -5.83 -1.68
C CYS A 103 5.41 -6.03 -2.71
N ALA A 104 5.70 -7.27 -3.11
CA ALA A 104 6.74 -7.56 -4.10
C ALA A 104 6.34 -7.04 -5.50
N ASP A 105 5.09 -7.22 -5.89
CA ASP A 105 4.56 -6.73 -7.17
C ASP A 105 4.64 -5.20 -7.25
N VAL A 106 4.20 -4.50 -6.21
CA VAL A 106 4.26 -3.02 -6.14
C VAL A 106 5.69 -2.50 -6.20
N LEU A 107 6.66 -3.21 -5.60
CA LEU A 107 8.07 -2.80 -5.56
C LEU A 107 8.86 -3.17 -6.81
N SER A 108 8.35 -4.09 -7.62
CA SER A 108 8.96 -4.51 -8.89
C SER A 108 8.35 -3.84 -10.13
N SER A 109 7.25 -3.10 -9.94
CA SER A 109 6.56 -2.31 -10.97
C SER A 109 7.07 -0.87 -11.14
#